data_AF-A0A3A0EZG7-F1
#
_entry.id   AF-A0A3A0EZG7-F1
#
_cell.length_a   1.000
_cell.length_b   1.000
_cell.length_c   1.000
_cell.angle_alpha   90.00
_cell.angle_beta   90.00
_cell.angle_gamma   90.00
#
_symmetry.space_group_name_H-M   'P 1'
#
loop_
_entity.id
_entity.type
_entity.pdbx_description
1 polymer ?
#
loop_
_entity_poly.entity_id
_entity_poly.type
_entity_poly.pdbx_seq_one_letter_code
_entity_poly.pdbx_strand_id
1 'polypeptide(L)'
;VEDNLVALRVLADEEGVQREVVAAARLSLDIVTLQYKAGTVSYLNVIQAQTTVLQSEQALLSLHGRRLVATVALLRAIGGDW
;
A
#
# COMPACT_ATOMS: atom_id res chain seq x y z
N VAL A 1 12.08 -23.91 -2.21
CA VAL A 1 10.69 -23.78 -1.68
C VAL A 1 10.62 -22.92 -0.42
N GLU A 2 11.58 -23.06 0.50
CA GLU A 2 11.69 -22.22 1.70
C GLU A 2 11.81 -20.71 1.37
N ASP A 3 12.64 -20.33 0.40
CA ASP A 3 12.78 -18.93 -0.05
C ASP A 3 11.46 -18.29 -0.51
N ASN A 4 10.61 -19.05 -1.20
CA ASN A 4 9.31 -18.54 -1.68
C ASN A 4 8.30 -18.38 -0.53
N LEU A 5 8.40 -19.21 0.51
CA LEU A 5 7.58 -19.08 1.72
C LEU A 5 8.03 -17.90 2.58
N VAL A 6 9.35 -17.68 2.71
CA VAL A 6 9.92 -16.51 3.38
C VAL A 6 9.52 -15.23 2.65
N ALA A 7 9.62 -15.20 1.31
CA ALA A 7 9.21 -14.05 0.50
C ALA A 7 7.73 -13.70 0.71
N LEU A 8 6.82 -14.69 0.71
CA LEU A 8 5.40 -14.45 0.99
C LEU A 8 5.14 -13.91 2.39
N ARG A 9 5.89 -14.38 3.40
CA ARG A 9 5.76 -13.88 4.77
C ARG A 9 6.19 -12.42 4.88
N VAL A 10 7.35 -12.07 4.33
CA VAL A 10 7.87 -10.69 4.33
C VAL A 10 6.90 -9.76 3.61
N LEU A 11 6.36 -10.16 2.45
CA LEU A 11 5.38 -9.37 1.71
C LEU A 11 4.06 -9.18 2.49
N ALA A 12 3.66 -10.17 3.30
CA ALA A 12 2.47 -10.04 4.16
C ALA A 12 2.70 -9.05 5.32
N ASP A 13 3.89 -9.06 5.92
CA ASP A 13 4.25 -8.11 6.97
C ASP A 13 4.38 -6.67 6.41
N GLU A 14 5.00 -6.50 5.22
CA GLU A 14 5.06 -5.22 4.48
C GLU A 14 3.64 -4.69 4.18
N GLU A 15 2.68 -5.57 3.92
CA GLU A 15 1.30 -5.19 3.59
C GLU A 15 0.56 -4.64 4.80
N GLY A 16 0.82 -5.18 5.99
CA GLY A 16 0.30 -4.63 7.25
C GLY A 16 0.73 -3.17 7.43
N VAL A 17 2.04 -2.92 7.31
CA VAL A 17 2.61 -1.57 7.42
C VAL A 17 2.06 -0.64 6.33
N GLN A 18 1.97 -1.10 5.08
CA GLN A 18 1.48 -0.26 3.99
C GLN A 18 0.00 0.11 4.15
N ARG A 19 -0.83 -0.75 4.77
CA ARG A 19 -2.22 -0.40 5.12
C ARG A 19 -2.30 0.69 6.18
N GLU A 20 -1.40 0.66 7.17
CA GLU A 20 -1.31 1.74 8.18
C GLU A 20 -0.92 3.06 7.53
N VAL A 21 0.00 3.04 6.56
CA VAL A 21 0.37 4.24 5.77
C VAL A 21 -0.83 4.81 5.02
N VAL A 22 -1.63 3.98 4.35
CA VAL A 22 -2.85 4.42 3.67
C VAL A 22 -3.84 5.02 4.66
N ALA A 23 -4.05 4.40 5.82
CA ALA A 23 -4.94 4.91 6.86
C ALA A 23 -4.48 6.28 7.38
N ALA A 24 -3.18 6.44 7.65
CA ALA A 24 -2.60 7.71 8.10
C ALA A 24 -2.73 8.81 7.03
N ALA A 25 -2.48 8.48 5.76
CA ALA A 25 -2.64 9.42 4.65
C ALA A 25 -4.10 9.91 4.52
N ARG A 26 -5.08 9.00 4.67
CA ARG A 26 -6.51 9.34 4.64
C ARG A 26 -6.89 10.25 5.81
N LEU A 27 -6.43 9.93 7.02
CA LEU A 27 -6.65 10.79 8.18
C LEU A 27 -6.05 12.20 7.98
N SER A 28 -4.85 12.28 7.39
CA SER A 28 -4.22 13.56 7.05
C SER A 28 -5.06 14.35 6.04
N LEU A 29 -5.60 13.69 5.01
CA LEU A 29 -6.52 14.32 4.06
C LEU A 29 -7.78 14.86 4.74
N ASP A 30 -8.37 14.13 5.68
CA ASP A 30 -9.55 14.60 6.42
C ASP A 30 -9.21 15.85 7.23
N ILE A 31 -8.09 15.84 7.96
CA ILE A 31 -7.61 16.99 8.75
C ILE A 31 -7.36 18.21 7.86
N VAL A 32 -6.68 18.04 6.72
CA VAL A 32 -6.38 19.14 5.80
C VAL A 32 -7.64 19.67 5.12
N THR A 33 -8.61 18.79 4.84
CA THR A 33 -9.91 19.19 4.30
C THR A 33 -10.71 20.03 5.30
N LEU A 34 -10.67 19.67 6.59
CA LEU A 34 -11.28 20.46 7.65
C LEU A 34 -10.61 21.84 7.78
N GLN A 35 -9.28 21.89 7.76
CA GLN A 35 -8.53 23.15 7.78
C GLN A 35 -8.86 24.04 6.58
N TYR A 36 -9.01 23.47 5.38
CA TYR A 36 -9.41 24.22 4.19
C TYR A 36 -10.81 24.81 4.36
N LYS A 37 -11.77 24.02 4.85
CA LYS A 37 -13.14 24.48 5.15
C LYS A 37 -13.17 25.55 6.24
N ALA A 38 -12.25 25.50 7.20
CA ALA A 38 -12.06 26.50 8.24
C ALA A 38 -11.30 27.74 7.74
N GLY A 39 -10.79 27.74 6.50
CA GLY A 39 -10.02 28.84 5.92
C GLY A 39 -8.59 28.98 6.46
N THR A 40 -8.06 27.96 7.16
CA THR A 40 -6.72 28.02 7.76
C THR A 40 -5.61 27.55 6.81
N VAL A 41 -5.98 26.89 5.72
CA VAL A 41 -5.05 26.43 4.66
C VAL A 41 -5.66 26.63 3.28
N SER A 42 -4.81 26.68 2.25
CA SER A 42 -5.26 26.76 0.86
C SER A 42 -5.74 25.41 0.32
N TYR A 43 -6.53 25.43 -0.76
CA TYR A 43 -6.98 24.21 -1.43
C TYR A 43 -5.82 23.37 -2.01
N LEU A 44 -4.67 23.99 -2.29
CA LEU A 44 -3.47 23.28 -2.74
C LEU A 44 -3.02 22.22 -1.73
N ASN A 45 -3.18 22.49 -0.43
CA ASN A 45 -2.84 21.53 0.62
C ASN A 45 -3.76 20.29 0.55
N VAL A 46 -5.03 20.47 0.19
CA VAL A 46 -5.98 19.34 -0.02
C VAL A 46 -5.52 18.49 -1.20
N ILE A 47 -5.16 19.11 -2.32
CA ILE A 47 -4.66 18.39 -3.51
C ILE A 47 -3.38 17.62 -3.18
N GLN A 48 -2.48 18.22 -2.39
CA GLN A 48 -1.25 17.56 -1.98
C GLN A 48 -1.53 16.36 -1.08
N ALA A 49 -2.45 16.48 -0.11
CA ALA A 49 -2.88 15.37 0.74
C ALA A 49 -3.57 14.25 -0.07
N GLN A 50 -4.43 14.60 -1.03
CA GLN A 50 -5.04 13.63 -1.96
C GLN A 50 -3.97 12.90 -2.79
N THR A 51 -2.95 13.61 -3.24
CA THR A 51 -1.82 13.02 -3.98
C THR A 51 -1.07 12.00 -3.11
N THR A 52 -0.84 12.31 -1.83
CA THR A 52 -0.21 11.39 -0.88
C THR A 52 -1.07 10.14 -0.63
N VAL A 53 -2.39 10.28 -0.49
CA VAL A 53 -3.32 9.13 -0.39
C VAL A 53 -3.19 8.24 -1.63
N LEU A 54 -3.29 8.83 -2.83
CA LEU A 54 -3.22 8.10 -4.08
C LEU A 54 -1.88 7.37 -4.26
N GLN A 55 -0.77 8.00 -3.92
CA GLN A 55 0.56 7.36 -3.95
C GLN A 55 0.65 6.17 -2.97
N SER A 56 0.09 6.32 -1.77
CA SER A 56 0.08 5.27 -0.75
C SER A 56 -0.76 4.05 -1.18
N GLU A 57 -1.90 4.30 -1.84
CA GLU A 57 -2.77 3.26 -2.39
C GLU A 57 -2.11 2.54 -3.58
N GLN A 58 -1.43 3.26 -4.47
CA GLN A 58 -0.66 2.65 -5.56
C GLN A 58 0.45 1.74 -5.04
N ALA A 59 1.16 2.15 -3.98
CA ALA A 59 2.18 1.32 -3.35
C ALA A 59 1.59 0.03 -2.75
N LEU A 60 0.41 0.10 -2.12
CA LEU A 60 -0.31 -1.08 -1.63
C LEU A 60 -0.71 -2.03 -2.77
N LEU A 61 -1.22 -1.50 -3.89
CA LEU A 61 -1.55 -2.30 -5.06
C LEU A 61 -0.32 -2.97 -5.70
N SER A 62 0.80 -2.24 -5.78
CA SER A 62 2.07 -2.81 -6.25
C SER A 62 2.53 -3.97 -5.37
N LEU A 63 2.40 -3.84 -4.05
CA LEU A 63 2.69 -4.91 -3.11
C LEU A 63 1.79 -6.13 -3.29
N HIS A 64 0.48 -5.93 -3.49
CA HIS A 64 -0.43 -7.02 -3.83
C HIS A 64 0.00 -7.74 -5.12
N GLY A 65 0.41 -7.00 -6.15
CA GLY A 65 0.96 -7.57 -7.39
C GLY A 65 2.19 -8.44 -7.12
N ARG A 66 3.14 -7.96 -6.32
CA ARG A 66 4.32 -8.73 -5.90
C ARG A 66 3.94 -10.02 -5.16
N ARG A 67 2.92 -9.96 -4.29
CA ARG A 67 2.43 -11.14 -3.55
C ARG A 67 1.79 -12.18 -4.47
N LEU A 68 1.02 -11.75 -5.47
CA LEU A 68 0.45 -12.65 -6.47
C LEU A 68 1.54 -13.35 -7.30
N VAL A 69 2.55 -12.62 -7.75
CA VAL A 69 3.71 -13.19 -8.47
C VAL A 69 4.44 -14.22 -7.60
N ALA A 70 4.71 -13.89 -6.34
CA ALA A 70 5.35 -14.81 -5.39
C ALA A 70 4.51 -16.08 -5.15
N THR A 71 3.17 -15.94 -5.11
CA THR A 71 2.24 -17.06 -4.96
C THR A 71 2.27 -17.98 -6.19
N VAL A 72 2.28 -17.43 -7.40
CA VAL A 72 2.40 -18.20 -8.65
C VAL A 72 3.76 -18.91 -8.73
N ALA A 73 4.84 -18.24 -8.34
CA ALA A 73 6.18 -18.84 -8.29
C ALA A 73 6.26 -19.99 -7.28
N LEU A 74 5.60 -19.84 -6.12
CA LEU A 74 5.47 -20.92 -5.15
C LEU A 74 4.68 -22.10 -5.74
N LEU A 75 3.51 -21.85 -6.33
CA LEU A 75 2.69 -22.91 -6.94
C LEU A 75 3.47 -23.69 -8.01
N ARG A 76 4.24 -23.00 -8.86
CA ARG A 76 5.11 -23.65 -9.86
C ARG A 76 6.21 -24.49 -9.20
N ALA A 77 6.84 -24.00 -8.13
CA ALA A 77 7.91 -24.72 -7.45
C ALA A 77 7.42 -25.96 -6.68
N ILE A 78 6.18 -25.96 -6.18
CA ILE A 78 5.57 -27.12 -5.50
C ILE A 78 5.02 -28.10 -6.55
N GLY A 79 4.39 -27.58 -7.60
CA GLY A 79 3.81 -28.35 -8.68
C GLY A 79 4.81 -28.82 -9.73
N GLY A 80 6.10 -28.98 -9.41
CA GLY A 80 7.09 -29.54 -10.33
C GLY A 80 7.40 -28.71 -11.58
N ASP A 81 8.66 -28.74 -12.01
CA ASP A 81 9.02 -28.44 -13.40
C ASP A 81 8.75 -29.76 -14.16
N TRP A 82 7.49 -30.00 -14.56
CA TRP A 82 7.08 -31.13 -15.39
C TRP A 82 6.74 -30.69 -16.81
#